data_AF-A0AAI9ZT70-F1
#
_entry.id   AF-A0AAI9ZT70-F1
#
_cell.length_a   1.000
_cell.length_b   1.000
_cell.length_c   1.000
_cell.angle_alpha   90.00
_cell.angle_beta   90.00
_cell.angle_gamma   90.00
#
_symmetry.space_group_name_H-M   'P 1'
#
loop_
_entity.id
_entity.type
_entity.pdbx_description
1 polymer ?
#
loop_
_entity_poly.entity_id
_entity_poly.type
_entity_poly.pdbx_seq_one_letter_code
_entity_poly.pdbx_strand_id
1 'polypeptide(L)'
;MALHGIEIQTRADFPADLPIYEDEKPYYLHASDAAGDRLDQIKITNVEWDTRPVTVRSMRGNTNIGLDKTGFTYWKHESQYLPHKGMSEEKVQNYRTEGEELLRSVLNADFVRCYDFKM
;
A
#
# COMPACT_ATOMS: atom_id res chain seq x y z
N MET A 1 20.53 -6.09 -4.07
CA MET A 1 19.95 -7.11 -4.98
C MET A 1 18.47 -6.82 -5.14
N ALA A 2 18.01 -6.52 -6.36
CA ALA A 2 16.59 -6.33 -6.63
C ALA A 2 15.91 -7.69 -6.70
N LEU A 3 14.88 -7.92 -5.88
CA LEU A 3 14.00 -9.08 -5.99
C LEU A 3 13.13 -8.92 -7.25
N HIS A 4 13.74 -9.13 -8.43
CA HIS A 4 13.01 -9.37 -9.66
C HIS A 4 12.34 -10.75 -9.55
N GLY A 5 11.01 -10.80 -9.67
CA GLY A 5 10.32 -12.05 -9.99
C GLY A 5 9.70 -12.87 -8.87
N ILE A 6 9.51 -12.34 -7.65
CA ILE A 6 8.66 -13.04 -6.68
C ILE A 6 7.20 -12.71 -6.98
N GLU A 7 6.51 -13.62 -7.65
CA GLU A 7 5.06 -13.66 -7.72
C GLU A 7 4.52 -14.31 -6.44
N ILE A 8 3.56 -13.66 -5.79
CA ILE A 8 2.91 -14.20 -4.60
C ILE A 8 1.48 -14.56 -4.98
N GLN A 9 1.12 -15.83 -4.78
CA GLN A 9 -0.27 -16.26 -4.87
C GLN A 9 -0.96 -15.96 -3.55
N THR A 10 -2.08 -15.25 -3.62
CA THR A 10 -2.91 -14.93 -2.46
C THR A 10 -4.38 -14.82 -2.85
N ARG A 11 -5.23 -14.35 -1.95
CA ARG A 11 -6.65 -14.09 -2.17
C ARG A 11 -6.92 -12.59 -2.01
N ALA A 12 -7.93 -12.09 -2.69
CA ALA A 12 -8.50 -10.77 -2.46
C ALA A 12 -10.03 -10.85 -2.40
N ASP A 13 -10.63 -10.09 -1.50
CA ASP A 13 -12.07 -9.88 -1.43
C ASP A 13 -12.46 -8.67 -2.26
N PHE A 14 -13.40 -8.86 -3.18
CA PHE A 14 -14.02 -7.81 -3.96
C PHE A 14 -15.48 -7.68 -3.53
N PRO A 15 -16.09 -6.49 -3.57
CA PRO A 15 -17.54 -6.36 -3.46
C PRO A 15 -18.21 -7.24 -4.51
N ALA A 16 -19.30 -7.89 -4.13
CA ALA A 16 -20.13 -8.62 -5.06
C ALA A 16 -20.59 -7.70 -6.21
N ASP A 17 -20.80 -8.28 -7.39
CA ASP A 17 -21.23 -7.54 -8.58
C ASP A 17 -22.70 -7.12 -8.44
N LEU A 18 -22.93 -6.08 -7.63
CA LEU A 18 -24.22 -5.52 -7.30
C LEU A 18 -24.27 -4.05 -7.74
N PRO A 19 -25.42 -3.54 -8.22
CA PRO A 19 -25.55 -2.16 -8.69
C PRO A 19 -25.11 -1.09 -7.68
N ILE A 20 -25.22 -1.38 -6.39
CA ILE A 20 -24.82 -0.46 -5.30
C ILE A 20 -23.29 -0.26 -5.19
N TYR A 21 -22.48 -1.07 -5.87
CA TYR A 21 -21.00 -1.04 -5.84
C TYR A 21 -20.39 -0.73 -7.21
N GLU A 22 -21.17 -0.20 -8.16
CA GLU A 22 -20.66 0.09 -9.52
C GLU A 22 -19.63 1.23 -9.54
N ASP A 23 -19.84 2.26 -8.72
CA ASP A 23 -19.02 3.49 -8.72
C ASP A 23 -17.75 3.37 -7.87
N GLU A 24 -17.79 2.62 -6.77
CA GLU A 24 -16.66 2.42 -5.87
C GLU A 24 -16.39 0.93 -5.68
N LYS A 25 -15.21 0.48 -6.15
CA LYS A 25 -14.80 -0.94 -6.10
C LYS A 25 -13.59 -1.11 -5.18
N PRO A 26 -13.74 -0.91 -3.85
CA PRO A 26 -12.68 -1.23 -2.92
C PRO A 26 -12.34 -2.72 -3.04
N TYR A 27 -11.14 -3.11 -2.65
CA TYR A 27 -10.80 -4.53 -2.49
C TYR A 27 -9.97 -4.68 -1.23
N TYR A 28 -10.05 -5.87 -0.63
CA TYR A 28 -9.21 -6.24 0.50
C TYR A 28 -8.26 -7.36 0.08
N LEU A 29 -6.95 -7.09 0.13
CA LEU A 29 -5.93 -8.08 -0.20
C LEU A 29 -5.55 -8.85 1.07
N HIS A 30 -5.73 -10.17 1.05
CA HIS A 30 -5.27 -11.03 2.12
C HIS A 30 -3.75 -11.19 2.02
N ALA A 31 -3.02 -11.00 3.12
CA ALA A 31 -1.62 -11.41 3.16
C ALA A 31 -1.56 -12.94 2.99
N SER A 32 -0.55 -13.45 2.28
CA SER A 32 -0.46 -14.89 1.98
C SER A 32 -0.66 -15.74 3.24
N ASP A 33 -1.33 -16.89 3.13
CA ASP A 33 -1.74 -17.81 4.21
C ASP A 33 -0.67 -18.10 5.29
N ALA A 34 0.60 -17.85 5.01
CA ALA A 34 1.70 -17.88 5.98
C ALA A 34 1.55 -16.87 7.15
N ALA A 35 0.73 -15.83 7.03
CA ALA A 35 0.55 -14.81 8.07
C ALA A 35 -0.32 -15.28 9.25
N GLY A 36 -1.01 -16.42 9.15
CA GLY A 36 -1.78 -16.97 10.27
C GLY A 36 -2.98 -16.13 10.72
N ASP A 37 -3.35 -15.10 9.95
CA ASP A 37 -4.49 -14.23 10.24
C ASP A 37 -5.79 -15.01 10.03
N ARG A 38 -6.39 -15.48 11.13
CA ARG A 38 -7.75 -16.04 11.14
C ARG A 38 -8.75 -14.90 10.98
N LEU A 39 -8.98 -14.50 9.74
CA LEU A 39 -10.00 -13.52 9.34
C LEU A 39 -11.45 -14.06 9.49
N ASP A 40 -11.59 -15.27 10.03
CA ASP A 40 -12.85 -15.93 10.36
C ASP A 40 -13.63 -15.23 11.49
N GLN A 41 -13.13 -14.12 12.05
CA GLN A 41 -13.80 -13.36 13.10
C GLN A 41 -14.87 -12.42 12.52
N ILE A 42 -16.07 -12.54 13.08
CA ILE A 42 -17.28 -11.70 12.94
C ILE A 42 -17.15 -10.57 11.92
N LYS A 43 -17.67 -10.81 10.70
CA LYS A 43 -17.86 -9.77 9.69
C LYS A 43 -18.90 -8.76 10.19
N ILE A 44 -18.45 -7.62 10.69
CA ILE A 44 -19.29 -6.48 11.09
C ILE A 44 -19.70 -5.58 9.90
N THR A 45 -19.68 -6.13 8.69
CA THR A 45 -19.94 -5.39 7.45
C THR A 45 -21.19 -5.94 6.75
N ASN A 46 -21.98 -5.03 6.19
CA ASN A 46 -23.11 -5.33 5.30
C ASN A 46 -22.68 -5.51 3.83
N VAL A 47 -21.37 -5.46 3.55
CA VAL A 47 -20.83 -5.69 2.22
C VAL A 47 -20.78 -7.19 1.95
N GLU A 48 -21.36 -7.60 0.83
CA GLU A 48 -21.20 -8.94 0.29
C GLU A 48 -19.87 -9.02 -0.46
N TRP A 49 -19.04 -10.01 -0.10
CA TRP A 49 -17.68 -10.15 -0.61
C TRP A 49 -17.56 -11.41 -1.48
N ASP A 50 -16.93 -11.26 -2.63
CA ASP A 50 -16.49 -12.33 -3.51
C ASP A 50 -14.96 -12.48 -3.41
N THR A 51 -14.52 -13.55 -2.74
CA THR A 51 -13.10 -13.84 -2.55
C THR A 51 -12.53 -14.59 -3.74
N ARG A 52 -11.52 -14.00 -4.41
CA ARG A 52 -10.89 -14.60 -5.60
C ARG A 52 -9.39 -14.81 -5.40
N PRO A 53 -8.77 -15.86 -5.97
CA PRO A 53 -7.32 -15.98 -6.02
C PRO A 53 -6.73 -14.89 -6.93
N VAL A 54 -5.62 -14.29 -6.50
CA VAL A 54 -4.91 -13.24 -7.24
C VAL A 54 -3.41 -13.47 -7.19
N THR A 55 -2.72 -13.06 -8.26
CA THR A 55 -1.25 -13.07 -8.34
C THR A 55 -0.72 -11.67 -8.11
N VAL A 56 0.03 -11.47 -7.03
CA VAL A 56 0.70 -10.20 -6.71
C VAL A 56 2.11 -10.21 -7.29
N ARG A 57 2.44 -9.14 -8.03
CA ARG A 57 3.75 -8.96 -8.68
C ARG A 57 4.47 -7.76 -8.07
N SER A 58 5.80 -7.85 -7.97
CA SER A 58 6.60 -6.72 -7.51
C SER A 58 6.56 -5.57 -8.53
N MET A 59 6.29 -4.36 -8.05
CA MET A 59 6.36 -3.15 -8.87
C MET A 59 7.78 -2.58 -9.00
N ARG A 60 8.72 -3.04 -8.17
CA ARG A 60 10.07 -2.46 -8.09
C ARG A 60 10.85 -2.72 -9.37
N GLY A 61 11.31 -1.65 -10.01
CA GLY A 61 12.09 -1.72 -11.26
C GLY A 61 11.26 -2.01 -12.51
N ASN A 62 9.92 -2.06 -12.40
CA ASN A 62 9.04 -2.23 -13.55
C ASN A 62 8.73 -0.87 -14.19
N THR A 63 9.28 -0.63 -15.39
CA THR A 63 9.10 0.62 -16.15
C THR A 63 7.72 0.79 -16.78
N ASN A 64 6.89 -0.27 -16.78
CA ASN A 64 5.50 -0.21 -17.24
C ASN A 64 4.53 0.24 -16.15
N ILE A 65 5.00 0.50 -14.93
CA ILE A 65 4.19 1.01 -13.83
C ILE A 65 4.46 2.51 -13.67
N GLY A 66 3.39 3.28 -13.60
CA GLY A 66 3.41 4.73 -13.49
C GLY A 66 2.03 5.25 -13.13
N LEU A 67 1.96 6.42 -12.50
CA LEU A 67 0.68 7.02 -12.07
C LEU A 67 -0.28 7.20 -13.24
N ASP A 68 0.24 7.56 -14.40
CA ASP A 68 -0.48 7.74 -15.66
C ASP A 68 -1.07 6.44 -16.23
N LYS A 69 -0.40 5.30 -16.00
CA LYS A 69 -0.78 3.99 -16.57
C LYS A 69 -1.66 3.18 -15.63
N THR A 70 -1.30 3.15 -14.36
CA THR A 70 -1.88 2.22 -13.39
C THR A 70 -2.38 2.91 -12.13
N GLY A 71 -2.21 4.23 -11.99
CA GLY A 71 -2.54 4.95 -10.76
C GLY A 71 -1.57 4.68 -9.60
N PHE A 72 -0.50 3.91 -9.83
CA PHE A 72 0.50 3.55 -8.83
C PHE A 72 1.90 3.84 -9.34
N THR A 73 2.79 4.22 -8.44
CA THR A 73 4.21 4.40 -8.75
C THR A 73 5.06 3.94 -7.58
N TYR A 74 6.34 3.67 -7.87
CA TYR A 74 7.33 3.28 -6.89
C TYR A 74 8.58 4.15 -7.04
N TRP A 75 9.02 4.71 -5.93
CA TRP A 75 10.26 5.48 -5.85
C TRP A 75 11.19 4.84 -4.83
N LYS A 76 12.46 4.68 -5.23
CA LYS A 76 13.50 4.24 -4.32
C LYS A 76 14.14 5.48 -3.70
N HIS A 77 14.01 5.62 -2.39
CA HIS A 77 14.62 6.68 -1.59
C HIS A 77 15.37 6.07 -0.41
N GLU A 78 16.51 6.66 -0.05
CA GLU A 78 17.28 6.30 1.14
C GLU A 78 17.18 7.45 2.13
N SER A 79 16.42 7.24 3.20
CA SER A 79 16.15 8.28 4.19
C SER A 79 17.34 8.52 5.11
N GLN A 80 17.64 9.79 5.39
CA GLN A 80 18.65 10.17 6.38
C GLN A 80 18.15 10.03 7.83
N TYR A 81 16.83 9.93 8.01
CA TYR A 81 16.17 9.99 9.32
C TYR A 81 15.38 8.71 9.63
N LEU A 82 15.81 7.56 9.09
CA LEU A 82 15.12 6.28 9.25
C LEU A 82 14.67 6.03 10.71
N PRO A 83 13.36 5.92 10.95
CA PRO A 83 12.86 5.89 12.30
C PRO A 83 13.12 4.55 12.99
N HIS A 84 13.39 4.62 14.29
CA HIS A 84 13.55 3.46 15.16
C HIS A 84 12.90 3.70 16.52
N LYS A 85 12.66 2.62 17.27
CA LYS A 85 11.99 2.70 18.58
C LYS A 85 12.82 3.53 19.56
N GLY A 86 12.15 4.44 20.29
CA GLY A 86 12.80 5.32 21.28
C GLY A 86 13.49 6.55 20.69
N MET A 87 13.31 6.81 19.40
CA MET A 87 13.82 8.00 18.74
C MET A 87 13.07 9.27 19.17
N SER A 88 13.75 10.43 19.14
CA SER A 88 13.15 11.71 19.51
C SER A 88 12.05 12.16 18.53
N GLU A 89 11.09 12.93 19.03
CA GLU A 89 10.02 13.54 18.21
C GLU A 89 10.59 14.37 17.04
N GLU A 90 11.71 15.06 17.26
CA GLU A 90 12.40 15.83 16.22
C GLU A 90 12.82 14.95 15.04
N LYS A 91 13.43 13.78 15.29
CA LYS A 91 13.86 12.89 14.21
C LYS A 91 12.66 12.25 13.50
N VAL A 92 11.58 11.96 14.22
CA VAL A 92 10.31 11.53 13.62
C VAL A 92 9.78 12.62 12.69
N GLN A 93 9.83 13.88 13.12
CA GLN A 93 9.38 15.00 12.31
C GLN A 93 10.27 15.19 11.08
N ASN A 94 11.59 15.06 11.21
CA ASN A 94 12.53 15.16 10.09
C ASN A 94 12.29 14.06 9.04
N TYR A 95 12.04 12.82 9.47
CA TYR A 95 11.67 11.72 8.58
C TYR A 95 10.38 12.02 7.79
N ARG A 96 9.35 12.54 8.47
CA ARG A 96 8.09 12.94 7.82
C ARG A 96 8.31 14.07 6.83
N THR A 97 9.02 15.12 7.23
CA THR A 97 9.31 16.27 6.36
C THR A 97 10.09 15.85 5.11
N GLU A 98 11.11 15.01 5.27
CA GLU A 98 11.89 14.46 4.14
C GLU A 98 10.99 13.70 3.15
N GLY A 99 10.11 12.83 3.65
CA GLY A 99 9.16 12.09 2.82
C GLY A 99 8.13 13.00 2.13
N GLU A 100 7.59 13.98 2.84
CA GLU A 100 6.65 14.96 2.31
C GLU A 100 7.28 15.81 1.19
N GLU A 101 8.53 16.25 1.36
CA GLU A 101 9.27 17.02 0.35
C GLU A 101 9.57 16.20 -0.90
N LEU A 102 10.04 14.95 -0.73
CA LEU A 102 10.27 14.02 -1.83
C LEU A 102 9.01 13.85 -2.67
N LEU A 103 7.90 13.51 -2.01
CA LEU A 103 6.62 13.28 -2.68
C LEU A 103 6.07 14.55 -3.32
N ARG A 104 6.21 15.71 -2.68
CA ARG A 104 5.78 16.99 -3.25
C ARG A 104 6.50 17.27 -4.57
N SER A 105 7.82 17.08 -4.59
CA SER A 105 8.66 17.25 -5.77
C SER A 105 8.30 16.26 -6.88
N VAL A 106 8.22 14.97 -6.53
CA VAL A 106 7.97 13.87 -7.48
C VAL A 106 6.58 13.95 -8.11
N LEU A 107 5.57 14.32 -7.33
CA LEU A 107 4.18 14.35 -7.77
C LEU A 107 3.75 15.72 -8.31
N ASN A 108 4.63 16.73 -8.22
CA ASN A 108 4.28 18.14 -8.45
C ASN A 108 2.99 18.53 -7.69
N ALA A 109 2.90 18.09 -6.43
CA ALA A 109 1.72 18.28 -5.59
C ALA A 109 1.80 19.61 -4.83
N ASP A 110 0.66 20.26 -4.60
CA ASP A 110 0.61 21.47 -3.77
C ASP A 110 0.80 21.15 -2.28
N PHE A 111 0.24 20.03 -1.82
CA PHE A 111 0.27 19.60 -0.42
C PHE A 111 0.46 18.09 -0.30
N VAL A 112 1.28 17.68 0.66
CA VAL A 112 1.54 16.28 1.00
C VAL A 112 1.64 16.15 2.52
N ARG A 113 1.11 15.06 3.06
CA ARG A 113 1.20 14.70 4.48
C ARG A 113 1.47 13.20 4.66
N CYS A 114 2.46 12.85 5.47
CA CYS A 114 2.82 11.44 5.73
C CYS A 114 2.41 10.99 7.15
N TYR A 115 1.77 9.82 7.25
CA TYR A 115 1.31 9.20 8.51
C TYR A 115 1.95 7.82 8.76
N ASP A 116 3.04 7.52 8.05
CA ASP A 116 3.70 6.21 7.99
C ASP A 116 4.54 5.86 9.23
N PHE A 117 4.59 6.76 10.23
CA PHE A 117 5.19 6.48 11.52
C PHE A 117 4.22 6.75 12.67
N LYS A 118 4.04 5.76 13.53
CA LYS A 118 3.32 5.85 14.81
C LYS A 118 4.32 5.68 15.96
N MET A 119 4.31 6.62 16.91
CA MET A 119 5.09 6.55 18.15
C MET A 119 4.64 5.40 19.04
#